data_AF-G0ISQ1-F1
#
_entry.id   AF-G0ISQ1-F1
#
_cell.length_a   1.000
_cell.length_b   1.000
_cell.length_c   1.000
_cell.angle_alpha   90.00
_cell.angle_beta   90.00
_cell.angle_gamma   90.00
#
_symmetry.space_group_name_H-M   'P 1'
#
loop_
_entity.id
_entity.type
_entity.pdbx_description
1 polymer ?
#
loop_
_entity_poly.entity_id
_entity_poly.type
_entity_poly.pdbx_seq_one_letter_code
_entity_poly.pdbx_strand_id
1 'polypeptide(L)'
;MKIINILFCLFFMLLNSCNSDNNDAFKKDNQNNSQEVNSRKKRDLSEQEKPKSPEELLKAKLDDEQKKQLDWLKEALGDNGEFNKFLGYDESKIKEALNHIKSELDKCTGKDNADEQKNTFKQVVKGALGEGIDNFATQTSSGCATQQAQ
;
A
#
# COMPACT_ATOMS: atom_id res chain seq x y z
N MET A 1 -31.03 -5.74 18.89
CA MET A 1 -31.06 -6.52 17.64
C MET A 1 -30.25 -5.76 16.61
N LYS A 2 -29.06 -6.25 16.27
CA LYS A 2 -28.13 -5.60 15.34
C LYS A 2 -27.83 -6.63 14.26
N ILE A 3 -28.25 -6.34 13.04
CA ILE A 3 -28.02 -7.17 11.87
C ILE A 3 -26.52 -7.10 11.60
N ILE A 4 -25.76 -8.06 12.12
CA ILE A 4 -24.37 -8.26 11.71
C ILE A 4 -24.45 -8.75 10.28
N ASN A 5 -23.85 -7.98 9.37
CA ASN A 5 -23.77 -8.32 7.95
C ASN A 5 -22.76 -9.46 7.76
N ILE A 6 -23.14 -10.67 8.21
CA ILE A 6 -22.42 -11.95 8.04
C ILE A 6 -22.08 -12.24 6.57
N LEU A 7 -22.73 -11.51 5.64
CA LEU A 7 -22.46 -11.55 4.21
C LEU A 7 -20.99 -11.23 3.87
N PHE A 8 -20.30 -10.39 4.65
CA PHE A 8 -18.89 -10.06 4.39
C PHE A 8 -17.93 -11.19 4.82
N CYS A 9 -18.27 -11.95 5.86
CA CYS A 9 -17.44 -13.07 6.34
C CYS A 9 -17.52 -14.31 5.44
N LEU A 10 -18.65 -14.51 4.74
CA LEU A 10 -18.84 -15.68 3.87
C LEU A 10 -18.09 -15.57 2.53
N PHE A 11 -17.79 -14.36 2.05
CA PHE A 11 -17.05 -14.16 0.79
C PHE A 11 -15.57 -14.57 0.90
N PHE A 12 -14.97 -14.57 2.10
CA PHE A 12 -13.57 -14.97 2.33
C PHE A 12 -13.31 -16.48 2.14
N MET A 13 -14.31 -17.34 2.35
CA MET A 13 -14.13 -18.80 2.28
C MET A 13 -14.13 -19.35 0.85
N LEU A 14 -14.63 -18.60 -0.13
CA LEU A 14 -14.75 -19.06 -1.52
C LEU A 14 -13.56 -18.67 -2.42
N LEU A 15 -12.70 -17.73 -2.00
CA LEU A 15 -11.56 -17.26 -2.79
C LEU A 15 -10.27 -18.10 -2.61
N ASN A 16 -10.28 -19.09 -1.72
CA ASN A 16 -9.19 -20.07 -1.55
C ASN A 16 -9.48 -21.41 -2.24
N SER A 17 -10.42 -21.45 -3.20
CA SER A 17 -10.69 -22.64 -4.01
C SER A 17 -10.64 -22.34 -5.51
N CYS A 18 -9.43 -22.09 -6.01
CA CYS A 18 -9.05 -22.45 -7.38
C CYS A 18 -7.89 -23.45 -7.29
N ASN A 19 -8.21 -24.70 -7.60
CA ASN A 19 -7.27 -25.81 -7.78
C ASN A 19 -7.08 -26.07 -9.29
N SER A 20 -5.85 -26.47 -9.67
CA SER A 20 -5.38 -27.14 -10.89
C SER A 20 -5.72 -26.53 -12.27
N ASP A 21 -4.72 -26.20 -13.10
CA ASP A 21 -4.08 -27.13 -14.04
C ASP A 21 -3.03 -26.42 -14.93
N ASN A 22 -2.19 -27.24 -15.54
CA ASN A 22 -1.01 -27.03 -16.37
C ASN A 22 -1.07 -25.91 -17.42
N ASN A 23 0.10 -25.33 -17.73
CA ASN A 23 0.49 -25.00 -19.10
C ASN A 23 2.01 -25.10 -19.28
N ASP A 24 2.40 -26.21 -19.90
CA ASP A 24 3.60 -26.35 -20.72
C ASP A 24 3.51 -25.41 -21.94
N ALA A 25 4.65 -25.25 -22.63
CA ALA A 25 4.85 -24.60 -23.94
C ALA A 25 5.28 -23.13 -23.98
N PHE A 26 6.59 -22.91 -23.98
CA PHE A 26 7.24 -22.45 -25.22
C PHE A 26 8.71 -22.90 -25.29
N LYS A 27 8.99 -23.80 -26.24
CA LYS A 27 10.31 -24.28 -26.64
C LYS A 27 10.65 -23.64 -27.99
N LYS A 28 11.79 -22.95 -28.14
CA LYS A 28 12.64 -23.02 -29.36
C LYS A 28 13.96 -22.23 -29.28
N ASP A 29 15.06 -22.99 -29.25
CA ASP A 29 16.27 -22.90 -30.08
C ASP A 29 16.76 -21.55 -30.62
N ASN A 30 17.94 -21.09 -30.16
CA ASN A 30 18.98 -20.61 -31.08
C ASN A 30 20.40 -20.76 -30.49
N GLN A 31 21.15 -21.72 -31.02
CA GLN A 31 22.62 -21.72 -31.00
C GLN A 31 23.13 -20.54 -31.85
N ASN A 32 24.08 -19.74 -31.36
CA ASN A 32 25.45 -19.69 -31.90
C ASN A 32 26.31 -18.51 -31.41
N ASN A 33 27.56 -18.91 -31.11
CA ASN A 33 28.84 -18.27 -31.39
C ASN A 33 29.36 -17.11 -30.50
N SER A 34 30.38 -17.49 -29.73
CA SER A 34 31.44 -16.64 -29.19
C SER A 34 32.20 -15.94 -30.33
N GLN A 35 32.14 -14.61 -30.41
CA GLN A 35 33.24 -13.86 -31.03
C GLN A 35 33.34 -12.46 -30.42
N GLU A 36 34.51 -12.20 -29.84
CA GLU A 36 34.97 -10.91 -29.33
C GLU A 36 34.80 -9.79 -30.37
N VAL A 37 34.34 -8.63 -29.91
CA VAL A 37 34.61 -7.36 -30.59
C VAL A 37 35.06 -6.33 -29.56
N ASN A 38 36.34 -5.99 -29.65
CA ASN A 38 37.05 -5.07 -28.77
C ASN A 38 36.54 -3.62 -28.86
N SER A 39 36.58 -2.96 -27.71
CA SER A 39 36.83 -1.53 -27.50
C SER A 39 35.89 -0.52 -28.15
N ARG A 40 34.82 -0.16 -27.43
CA ARG A 40 34.26 1.20 -27.46
C ARG A 40 34.24 1.80 -26.05
N LYS A 41 35.26 2.62 -25.80
CA LYS A 41 35.30 3.77 -24.88
C LYS A 41 34.20 3.77 -23.81
N LYS A 42 34.55 3.39 -22.58
CA LYS A 42 33.78 3.70 -21.37
C LYS A 42 33.45 5.18 -21.42
N ARG A 43 32.21 5.51 -21.77
CA ARG A 43 31.67 6.83 -21.53
C ARG A 43 31.51 6.87 -20.02
N ASP A 44 32.27 7.73 -19.36
CA ASP A 44 31.95 8.14 -18.00
C ASP A 44 30.50 8.63 -18.04
N LEU A 45 29.58 7.79 -17.59
CA LEU A 45 28.22 8.19 -17.28
C LEU A 45 28.37 9.00 -16.00
N SER A 46 28.72 10.28 -16.17
CA SER A 46 28.43 11.32 -15.20
C SER A 46 27.03 11.04 -14.64
N GLU A 47 26.94 10.86 -13.32
CA GLU A 47 25.76 10.51 -12.55
C GLU A 47 24.50 11.14 -13.16
N GLN A 48 23.82 10.39 -14.04
CA GLN A 48 22.48 10.76 -14.45
C GLN A 48 21.64 10.55 -13.21
N GLU A 49 21.20 11.65 -12.58
CA GLU A 49 20.21 11.61 -11.51
C GLU A 49 19.10 10.65 -11.95
N LYS A 50 19.06 9.48 -11.30
CA LYS A 50 18.04 8.48 -11.56
C LYS A 50 16.69 9.19 -11.46
N PRO A 51 15.78 9.02 -12.43
CA PRO A 51 14.48 9.68 -12.37
C PRO A 51 13.83 9.34 -11.02
N LYS A 52 13.53 10.38 -10.25
CA LYS A 52 12.93 10.26 -8.91
C LYS A 52 11.62 9.48 -9.03
N SER A 53 11.42 8.53 -8.14
CA SER A 53 10.18 7.76 -8.08
C SER A 53 8.99 8.66 -7.70
N PRO A 54 7.74 8.29 -8.05
CA PRO A 54 6.55 9.02 -7.62
C PRO A 54 6.49 9.19 -6.09
N GLU A 55 6.95 8.19 -5.34
CA GLU A 55 7.06 8.25 -3.87
C GLU A 55 8.02 9.35 -3.42
N GLU A 56 9.22 9.44 -4.01
CA GLU A 56 10.21 10.46 -3.65
C GLU A 56 9.75 11.87 -3.99
N LEU A 57 9.08 12.03 -5.14
CA LEU A 57 8.48 13.31 -5.54
C LEU A 57 7.37 13.73 -4.58
N LEU A 58 6.53 12.79 -4.15
CA LEU A 58 5.51 13.04 -3.15
C LEU A 58 6.14 13.38 -1.79
N LYS A 59 7.10 12.58 -1.30
CA LYS A 59 7.80 12.80 -0.02
C LYS A 59 8.43 14.19 0.07
N ALA A 60 8.93 14.76 -1.03
CA ALA A 60 9.47 16.11 -1.05
C ALA A 60 8.43 17.22 -0.76
N LYS A 61 7.12 16.91 -0.89
CA LYS A 61 6.00 17.85 -0.70
C LYS A 61 5.21 17.62 0.59
N LEU A 62 5.55 16.57 1.33
CA LEU A 62 4.94 16.21 2.60
C LEU A 62 5.74 16.78 3.77
N ASP A 63 5.06 17.07 4.86
CA ASP A 63 5.73 17.32 6.14
C ASP A 63 6.24 16.02 6.78
N ASP A 64 7.00 16.13 7.87
CA ASP A 64 7.63 14.97 8.50
C ASP A 64 6.64 14.00 9.17
N GLU A 65 5.45 14.47 9.56
CA GLU A 65 4.42 13.60 10.12
C GLU A 65 3.72 12.83 9.01
N GLN A 66 3.40 13.50 7.91
CA GLN A 66 2.83 12.90 6.70
C GLN A 66 3.77 11.86 6.09
N LYS A 67 5.09 12.12 6.06
CA LYS A 67 6.08 11.11 5.61
C LYS A 67 6.02 9.84 6.45
N LYS A 68 5.94 9.96 7.77
CA LYS A 68 5.79 8.81 8.68
C LYS A 68 4.49 8.04 8.39
N GLN A 69 3.38 8.74 8.14
CA GLN A 69 2.13 8.07 7.79
C GLN A 69 2.17 7.42 6.41
N LEU A 70 2.91 7.99 5.46
CA LEU A 70 3.11 7.40 4.15
C LEU A 70 3.91 6.10 4.26
N ASP A 71 4.96 6.07 5.07
CA ASP A 71 5.75 4.86 5.35
C ASP A 71 4.90 3.80 6.08
N TRP A 72 4.11 4.21 7.08
CA TRP A 72 3.16 3.32 7.76
C TRP A 72 2.11 2.74 6.79
N LEU A 73 1.60 3.55 5.87
CA LEU A 73 0.62 3.12 4.87
C LEU A 73 1.24 2.12 3.90
N LYS A 74 2.48 2.34 3.47
CA LYS A 74 3.23 1.41 2.63
C LYS A 74 3.36 0.04 3.29
N GLU A 75 3.67 0.00 4.58
CA GLU A 75 3.69 -1.23 5.36
C GLU A 75 2.30 -1.86 5.51
N ALA A 76 1.26 -1.05 5.69
CA ALA A 76 -0.11 -1.51 5.87
C ALA A 76 -0.67 -2.20 4.62
N LEU A 77 -0.37 -1.67 3.44
CA LEU A 77 -0.84 -2.22 2.17
C LEU A 77 -0.09 -3.50 1.82
N GLY A 78 1.23 -3.56 2.06
CA GLY A 78 2.09 -4.73 1.82
C GLY A 78 2.24 -5.12 0.34
N ASP A 79 1.34 -4.65 -0.52
CA ASP A 79 1.33 -4.82 -1.96
C ASP A 79 1.81 -3.52 -2.64
N ASN A 80 2.85 -3.65 -3.48
CA ASN A 80 3.42 -2.51 -4.20
C ASN A 80 2.42 -1.91 -5.20
N GLY A 81 1.45 -2.68 -5.71
CA GLY A 81 0.42 -2.20 -6.63
C GLY A 81 -0.57 -1.26 -5.96
N GLU A 82 -1.10 -1.64 -4.80
CA GLU A 82 -2.04 -0.80 -4.02
C GLU A 82 -1.37 0.51 -3.57
N PHE A 83 -0.13 0.44 -3.10
CA PHE A 83 0.62 1.65 -2.72
C PHE A 83 0.89 2.54 -3.94
N ASN A 84 1.27 1.98 -5.09
CA ASN A 84 1.45 2.76 -6.31
C ASN A 84 0.16 3.41 -6.80
N LYS A 85 -1.00 2.73 -6.66
CA LYS A 85 -2.31 3.31 -6.94
C LYS A 85 -2.58 4.51 -6.03
N PHE A 86 -2.25 4.39 -4.74
CA PHE A 86 -2.37 5.50 -3.79
C PHE A 86 -1.52 6.72 -4.21
N LEU A 87 -0.28 6.50 -4.64
CA LEU A 87 0.62 7.55 -5.13
C LEU A 87 0.09 8.28 -6.38
N GLY A 88 -0.86 7.69 -7.11
CA GLY A 88 -1.48 8.26 -8.29
C GLY A 88 -2.64 9.22 -8.03
N TYR A 89 -3.10 9.37 -6.78
CA TYR A 89 -4.16 10.30 -6.43
C TYR A 89 -3.70 11.76 -6.35
N ASP A 90 -4.67 12.68 -6.33
CA ASP A 90 -4.41 14.10 -6.13
C ASP A 90 -3.65 14.35 -4.83
N GLU A 91 -2.63 15.21 -4.88
CA GLU A 91 -1.77 15.55 -3.73
C GLU A 91 -2.59 16.00 -2.51
N SER A 92 -3.65 16.77 -2.71
CA SER A 92 -4.54 17.23 -1.65
C SER A 92 -5.26 16.07 -0.95
N LYS A 93 -5.79 15.12 -1.73
CA LYS A 93 -6.49 13.93 -1.20
C LYS A 93 -5.53 12.99 -0.48
N ILE A 94 -4.31 12.84 -1.01
CA ILE A 94 -3.24 12.10 -0.34
C ILE A 94 -2.94 12.73 1.02
N LYS A 95 -2.72 14.05 1.08
CA LYS A 95 -2.45 14.76 2.33
C LYS A 95 -3.59 14.62 3.33
N GLU A 96 -4.83 14.76 2.87
CA GLU A 96 -6.03 14.56 3.70
C GLU A 96 -6.09 13.15 4.28
N ALA A 97 -5.88 12.11 3.45
CA ALA A 97 -5.86 10.73 3.91
C ALA A 97 -4.74 10.46 4.92
N LEU A 98 -3.53 10.97 4.69
CA LEU A 98 -2.39 10.84 5.62
C LEU A 98 -2.66 11.53 6.96
N ASN A 99 -3.25 12.73 6.94
CA ASN A 99 -3.64 13.45 8.14
C ASN A 99 -4.74 12.69 8.92
N HIS A 100 -5.70 12.09 8.21
CA HIS A 100 -6.74 11.25 8.82
C HIS A 100 -6.13 10.01 9.49
N ILE A 101 -5.24 9.29 8.79
CA ILE A 101 -4.50 8.15 9.35
C ILE A 101 -3.78 8.56 10.64
N LYS A 102 -3.06 9.69 10.62
CA LYS A 102 -2.38 10.21 11.80
C LYS A 102 -3.36 10.40 12.97
N SER A 103 -4.47 11.11 12.72
CA SER A 103 -5.50 11.39 13.74
C SER A 103 -6.09 10.10 14.33
N GLU A 104 -6.38 9.10 13.49
CA GLU A 104 -6.90 7.80 13.94
C GLU A 104 -5.86 7.00 14.74
N LEU A 105 -4.57 7.06 14.37
CA LEU A 105 -3.49 6.41 15.11
C LEU A 105 -3.18 7.09 16.44
N ASP A 106 -3.22 8.43 16.49
CA ASP A 106 -3.02 9.21 17.71
C ASP A 106 -4.07 8.84 18.77
N LYS A 107 -5.33 8.59 18.34
CA LYS A 107 -6.42 8.12 19.22
C LYS A 107 -6.13 6.77 19.90
N CYS A 108 -5.20 6.00 19.37
CA CYS A 108 -4.78 4.70 19.92
C CYS A 108 -3.61 4.81 20.90
N THR A 109 -2.96 5.98 21.03
CA THR A 109 -1.79 6.13 21.92
C THR A 109 -2.21 6.05 23.39
N GLY A 110 -1.48 5.28 24.20
CA GLY A 110 -1.72 5.16 25.65
C GLY A 110 -2.87 4.26 26.06
N LYS A 111 -3.33 3.34 25.18
CA LYS A 111 -4.40 2.37 25.46
C LYS A 111 -3.87 0.94 25.49
N ASP A 112 -4.46 0.11 26.34
CA ASP A 112 -3.99 -1.27 26.59
C ASP A 112 -4.05 -2.18 25.35
N ASN A 113 -4.93 -1.89 24.40
CA ASN A 113 -5.11 -2.64 23.16
C ASN A 113 -4.71 -1.83 21.91
N ALA A 114 -3.82 -0.83 22.07
CA ALA A 114 -3.38 0.04 20.98
C ALA A 114 -2.85 -0.74 19.77
N ASP A 115 -2.05 -1.78 20.01
CA ASP A 115 -1.39 -2.53 18.94
C ASP A 115 -2.37 -3.39 18.13
N GLU A 116 -3.35 -4.02 18.80
CA GLU A 116 -4.42 -4.77 18.14
C GLU A 116 -5.29 -3.86 17.29
N GLN A 117 -5.64 -2.68 17.80
CA GLN A 117 -6.45 -1.72 17.06
C GLN A 117 -5.69 -1.10 15.89
N LYS A 118 -4.40 -0.82 16.03
CA LYS A 118 -3.55 -0.38 14.92
C LYS A 118 -3.47 -1.43 13.81
N ASN A 119 -3.33 -2.71 14.17
CA ASN A 119 -3.34 -3.80 13.19
C ASN A 119 -4.69 -3.96 12.51
N THR A 120 -5.79 -3.82 13.25
CA THR A 120 -7.14 -3.81 12.69
C THR A 120 -7.32 -2.62 11.74
N PHE A 121 -6.82 -1.45 12.14
CA PHE A 121 -6.87 -0.24 11.33
C PHE A 121 -6.11 -0.39 10.01
N LYS A 122 -4.96 -1.09 9.98
CA LYS A 122 -4.27 -1.42 8.73
C LYS A 122 -5.19 -2.14 7.73
N GLN A 123 -5.97 -3.11 8.20
CA GLN A 123 -6.91 -3.86 7.34
C GLN A 123 -8.06 -2.98 6.84
N VAL A 124 -8.60 -2.11 7.71
CA VAL A 124 -9.64 -1.14 7.36
C VAL A 124 -9.15 -0.17 6.28
N VAL A 125 -7.93 0.36 6.45
CA VAL A 125 -7.29 1.27 5.48
C VAL A 125 -7.09 0.60 4.12
N LYS A 126 -6.61 -0.65 4.12
CA LYS A 126 -6.44 -1.44 2.88
C LYS A 126 -7.77 -1.62 2.15
N GLY A 127 -8.82 -2.03 2.87
CA GLY A 127 -10.15 -2.21 2.29
C GLY A 127 -10.71 -0.92 1.69
N ALA A 128 -10.65 0.19 2.43
CA ALA A 128 -11.18 1.47 1.98
C ALA A 128 -10.45 2.03 0.75
N LEU A 129 -9.11 1.94 0.72
CA LEU A 129 -8.35 2.40 -0.45
C LEU A 129 -8.57 1.53 -1.70
N GLY A 130 -9.01 0.28 -1.52
CA GLY A 130 -9.51 -0.57 -2.61
C GLY A 130 -10.71 0.07 -3.32
N GLU A 131 -11.65 0.65 -2.56
CA GLU A 131 -12.85 1.33 -3.06
C GLU A 131 -12.58 2.74 -3.59
N GLY A 132 -11.56 3.42 -3.05
CA GLY A 132 -11.07 4.71 -3.54
C GLY A 132 -10.81 5.72 -2.41
N ILE A 133 -10.10 6.80 -2.72
CA ILE A 133 -9.66 7.78 -1.71
C ILE A 133 -10.74 8.81 -1.33
N ASP A 134 -11.74 9.04 -2.18
CA ASP A 134 -12.66 10.20 -2.07
C ASP A 134 -13.47 10.21 -0.77
N ASN A 135 -13.81 9.03 -0.23
CA ASN A 135 -14.55 8.89 1.04
C ASN A 135 -13.71 8.20 2.12
N PHE A 136 -12.39 8.14 1.96
CA PHE A 136 -11.50 7.41 2.85
C PHE A 136 -11.67 7.84 4.32
N ALA A 137 -11.67 9.15 4.59
CA ALA A 137 -11.76 9.68 5.95
C ALA A 137 -13.11 9.39 6.62
N THR A 138 -14.20 9.31 5.84
CA THR A 138 -15.54 9.06 6.38
C THR A 138 -15.83 7.58 6.60
N GLN A 139 -15.13 6.70 5.89
CA GLN A 139 -15.33 5.25 5.94
C GLN A 139 -14.32 4.52 6.84
N THR A 140 -13.23 5.17 7.24
CA THR A 140 -12.18 4.54 8.05
C THR A 140 -12.12 5.11 9.45
N SER A 141 -12.10 4.22 10.45
CA SER A 141 -11.78 4.56 11.83
C SER A 141 -10.92 3.48 12.47
N SER A 142 -10.02 3.89 13.37
CA SER A 142 -9.20 2.98 14.16
C SER A 142 -9.98 2.24 15.25
N GLY A 143 -11.22 2.64 15.55
CA GLY A 143 -12.00 2.05 16.65
C GLY A 143 -11.45 2.36 18.05
N CYS A 144 -10.32 3.06 18.14
CA CYS A 144 -9.67 3.41 19.40
C CYS A 144 -10.49 4.42 20.21
N ALA A 145 -11.23 5.33 19.56
CA ALA A 145 -12.05 6.32 20.27
C ALA A 145 -13.20 5.70 21.09
N THR A 146 -13.68 4.53 20.68
CA THR A 146 -14.90 3.88 21.22
C THR A 146 -14.73 3.12 22.54
N GLN A 147 -13.54 3.13 23.15
CA GLN A 147 -13.26 2.41 24.41
C GLN A 147 -13.20 3.33 25.64
N GLN A 148 -14.11 4.29 25.73
CA GLN A 148 -14.49 4.90 27.02
C GLN A 148 -15.93 4.52 27.33
N ALA A 149 -16.14 3.29 27.82
CA ALA A 149 -17.22 2.89 28.71
C ALA A 149 -17.26 1.36 28.78
N GLN A 150 -16.68 0.80 29.84
CA GLN A 150 -17.28 -0.27 30.65
C GLN A 150 -16.56 -0.34 31.99
#